data_AF-A0A843WQT6-F1
#
_entry.id   AF-A0A843WQT6-F1
#
_cell.length_a   1.000
_cell.length_b   1.000
_cell.length_c   1.000
_cell.angle_alpha   90.00
_cell.angle_beta   90.00
_cell.angle_gamma   90.00
#
_symmetry.space_group_name_H-M   'P 1'
#
loop_
_entity.id
_entity.type
_entity.pdbx_description
1 polymer ?
#
loop_
_entity_poly.entity_id
_entity_poly.type
_entity_poly.pdbx_seq_one_letter_code
_entity_poly.pdbx_strand_id
1 'polypeptide(L)'
;MVLLHAKGEAEDNQFLYECPAGSAIDDVSTAVVEIHNLQSKILQLARRLRERFFDGSPPESWTAAAISLYRATSEAASYASKDQVLHKRCLSPNILRDHLQTIEKELTVSPLMKISGTTLSQLLSGMHS
;
A
#
# COMPACT_ATOMS: atom_id res chain seq x y z
N MET A 1 16.57 3.45 -19.89
CA MET A 1 15.78 3.75 -18.68
C MET A 1 16.61 4.61 -17.76
N VAL A 2 15.98 5.48 -16.97
CA VAL A 2 16.59 6.26 -15.89
C VAL A 2 15.88 5.92 -14.60
N LEU A 3 16.65 5.89 -13.51
CA LEU A 3 16.15 5.65 -12.17
C LEU A 3 16.04 6.98 -11.44
N LEU A 4 14.83 7.32 -11.02
CA LEU A 4 14.53 8.52 -10.25
C LEU A 4 14.35 8.15 -8.78
N HIS A 5 15.01 8.90 -7.89
CA HIS A 5 14.78 8.82 -6.45
C HIS A 5 13.94 10.02 -6.02
N ALA A 6 12.64 9.80 -5.83
CA ALA A 6 11.73 10.80 -5.29
C ALA A 6 11.85 10.83 -3.77
N LYS A 7 12.04 12.02 -3.19
CA LYS A 7 12.13 12.26 -1.74
C LYS A 7 11.16 13.35 -1.34
N GLY A 8 10.27 13.05 -0.40
CA GLY A 8 9.43 14.01 0.29
C GLY A 8 10.14 14.62 1.50
N GLU A 9 9.41 15.40 2.28
CA GLU A 9 9.93 16.07 3.48
C GLU A 9 10.23 15.09 4.63
N ALA A 10 9.40 14.06 4.79
CA ALA A 10 9.63 13.01 5.78
C ALA A 10 10.60 11.95 5.24
N GLU A 11 11.52 11.48 6.08
CA GLU A 11 12.54 10.49 5.70
C GLU A 11 11.93 9.19 5.15
N ASP A 12 10.75 8.81 5.63
CA ASP A 12 10.05 7.60 5.20
C ASP A 12 9.29 7.80 3.87
N ASN A 13 9.07 9.05 3.45
CA ASN A 13 8.35 9.39 2.22
C ASN A 13 9.31 9.47 1.04
N GLN A 14 9.86 8.34 0.64
CA GLN A 14 10.75 8.27 -0.51
C GLN A 14 10.53 7.00 -1.31
N PHE A 15 10.82 7.08 -2.61
CA PHE A 15 10.77 5.92 -3.47
C PHE A 15 11.63 6.00 -4.72
N LEU A 16 11.91 4.83 -5.28
CA LEU A 16 12.53 4.69 -6.58
C LEU A 16 11.45 4.50 -7.66
N TYR A 17 11.60 5.20 -8.78
CA TYR A 17 10.74 5.07 -9.96
C TYR A 17 11.61 4.98 -11.22
N GLU A 18 11.30 4.04 -12.11
CA GLU A 18 12.03 3.88 -13.37
C GLU A 18 11.18 4.37 -14.54
N CYS A 19 11.77 5.22 -15.39
CA CYS A 19 11.12 5.71 -16.61
C CYS A 19 12.10 5.81 -17.79
N PRO A 20 11.61 5.93 -19.03
CA PRO A 20 12.44 6.30 -20.17
C PRO A 20 13.14 7.65 -19.97
N ALA A 21 14.37 7.80 -20.49
CA ALA A 21 15.12 9.05 -20.40
C ALA A 21 14.49 10.20 -21.19
N GLY A 22 13.70 9.86 -22.23
CA GLY A 22 12.99 10.82 -23.08
C GLY A 22 11.56 11.12 -22.62
N SER A 23 11.14 10.65 -21.45
CA SER A 23 9.80 10.96 -20.91
C SER A 23 9.67 12.46 -20.66
N ALA A 24 8.50 13.02 -20.97
CA ALA A 24 8.21 14.41 -20.67
C ALA A 24 8.14 14.63 -19.14
N ILE A 25 8.53 15.82 -18.70
CA ILE A 25 8.54 16.17 -17.27
C ILE A 25 7.13 16.07 -16.68
N ASP A 26 6.10 16.43 -17.43
CA ASP A 26 4.70 16.35 -16.98
C ASP A 26 4.25 14.90 -16.76
N ASP A 27 4.66 13.98 -17.63
CA ASP A 27 4.37 12.55 -17.48
C ASP A 27 5.08 11.97 -16.24
N VAL A 28 6.36 12.32 -16.06
CA VAL A 28 7.14 11.92 -14.89
C VAL A 28 6.52 12.48 -13.60
N SER A 29 6.11 13.75 -13.61
CA SER A 29 5.49 14.41 -12.45
C SER A 29 4.16 13.75 -12.09
N THR A 30 3.35 13.44 -13.10
CA THR A 30 2.08 12.72 -12.92
C THR A 30 2.31 11.34 -12.30
N ALA A 31 3.29 10.58 -12.81
CA ALA A 31 3.63 9.27 -12.28
C ALA A 31 4.16 9.33 -10.85
N VAL A 32 5.02 10.32 -10.52
CA VAL A 32 5.56 10.51 -9.16
C VAL A 32 4.44 10.82 -8.18
N VAL A 33 3.52 11.74 -8.52
CA VAL A 33 2.37 12.06 -7.66
C VAL A 33 1.47 10.84 -7.47
N GLU A 34 1.22 10.10 -8.53
CA GLU A 34 0.40 8.90 -8.48
C GLU A 34 1.01 7.81 -7.59
N ILE A 35 2.31 7.52 -7.75
CA ILE A 35 3.04 6.55 -6.92
C ILE A 35 3.00 6.97 -5.46
N HIS A 36 3.26 8.24 -5.15
CA HIS A 36 3.20 8.76 -3.79
C HIS A 36 1.81 8.55 -3.17
N ASN A 37 0.75 8.85 -3.91
CA ASN A 37 -0.63 8.69 -3.43
C ASN A 37 -0.98 7.22 -3.18
N LEU A 38 -0.59 6.33 -4.09
CA LEU A 38 -0.81 4.88 -3.95
C LEU A 38 0.00 4.31 -2.78
N GLN A 39 1.27 4.67 -2.66
CA GLN A 39 2.15 4.29 -1.55
C GLN A 39 1.54 4.71 -0.21
N SER A 40 1.14 5.98 -0.08
CA SER A 40 0.50 6.51 1.12
C SER A 40 -0.78 5.76 1.47
N LYS A 41 -1.63 5.48 0.46
CA LYS A 41 -2.88 4.75 0.65
C LYS A 41 -2.64 3.32 1.16
N ILE A 42 -1.67 2.60 0.59
CA ILE A 42 -1.31 1.25 1.02
C ILE A 42 -0.81 1.25 2.47
N LEU A 43 0.14 2.12 2.80
CA LEU A 43 0.75 2.18 4.13
C LEU A 43 -0.29 2.53 5.21
N GLN A 44 -1.17 3.50 4.92
CA GLN A 44 -2.26 3.86 5.83
C GLN A 44 -3.28 2.74 6.00
N LEU A 45 -3.69 2.10 4.91
CA LEU A 45 -4.62 0.97 4.94
C LEU A 45 -4.02 -0.18 5.75
N ALA A 46 -2.75 -0.52 5.52
CA ALA A 46 -2.06 -1.57 6.23
C ALA A 46 -1.99 -1.30 7.74
N ARG A 47 -1.68 -0.06 8.13
CA ARG A 47 -1.69 0.36 9.52
C ARG A 47 -3.07 0.19 10.15
N ARG A 48 -4.13 0.71 9.50
CA ARG A 48 -5.51 0.64 10.02
C ARG A 48 -6.01 -0.81 10.13
N LEU A 49 -5.69 -1.66 9.16
CA LEU A 49 -6.05 -3.08 9.20
C LEU A 49 -5.34 -3.79 10.35
N ARG A 50 -4.05 -3.47 10.57
CA ARG A 50 -3.29 -4.01 11.70
C ARG A 50 -3.88 -3.60 13.04
N GLU A 51 -4.13 -2.30 13.23
CA GLU A 51 -4.72 -1.73 14.44
C GLU A 51 -6.12 -2.31 14.73
N ARG A 52 -6.95 -2.55 13.71
CA ARG A 52 -8.33 -3.03 13.93
C ARG A 52 -8.49 -4.54 14.05
N PHE A 53 -7.69 -5.32 13.31
CA PHE A 53 -7.94 -6.75 13.14
C PHE A 53 -6.80 -7.64 13.62
N PHE A 54 -5.59 -7.09 13.77
CA PHE A 54 -4.38 -7.88 14.03
C PHE A 54 -3.63 -7.38 15.27
N ASP A 55 -4.35 -6.81 16.25
CA ASP A 55 -3.84 -6.24 17.51
C ASP A 55 -3.32 -7.33 18.47
N GLY A 56 -2.22 -7.98 18.10
CA GLY A 56 -1.46 -8.90 18.96
C GLY A 56 -2.11 -10.27 19.22
N SER A 57 -3.31 -10.53 18.71
CA SER A 57 -3.94 -11.86 18.80
C SER A 57 -3.10 -12.90 18.05
N PRO A 58 -2.81 -14.07 18.66
CA PRO A 58 -1.96 -15.08 18.03
C PRO A 58 -2.59 -15.58 16.72
N PRO A 59 -1.78 -15.79 15.65
CA PRO A 59 -2.27 -16.22 14.33
C PRO A 59 -3.08 -17.51 14.33
N GLU A 60 -2.92 -18.34 15.37
CA GLU A 60 -3.61 -19.61 15.58
C GLU A 60 -5.13 -19.46 15.70
N SER A 61 -5.59 -18.27 16.09
CA SER A 61 -7.02 -17.92 16.20
C SER A 61 -7.61 -17.34 14.90
N TRP A 62 -6.76 -17.09 13.90
CA TRP A 62 -7.18 -16.41 12.68
C TRP A 62 -7.82 -17.38 11.69
N THR A 63 -8.90 -16.92 11.06
CA THR A 63 -9.48 -17.63 9.92
C THR A 63 -8.52 -17.60 8.73
N ALA A 64 -8.68 -18.54 7.79
CA ALA A 64 -7.90 -18.54 6.55
C ALA A 64 -7.98 -17.19 5.79
N ALA A 65 -9.15 -16.56 5.76
CA ALA A 65 -9.34 -15.26 5.13
C ALA A 65 -8.62 -14.12 5.88
N ALA A 66 -8.57 -14.16 7.21
CA ALA A 66 -7.79 -13.21 8.01
C ALA A 66 -6.29 -13.36 7.76
N ILE A 67 -5.79 -14.59 7.64
CA ILE A 67 -4.39 -14.87 7.28
C ILE A 67 -4.08 -14.36 5.87
N SER A 68 -4.94 -14.62 4.89
CA SER A 68 -4.76 -14.12 3.51
C SER A 68 -4.73 -12.59 3.46
N LEU A 69 -5.67 -11.93 4.14
CA LEU A 69 -5.71 -10.47 4.24
C LEU A 69 -4.45 -9.91 4.89
N TYR A 70 -4.00 -10.52 6.00
CA TYR A 70 -2.77 -10.10 6.68
C TYR A 70 -1.55 -10.22 5.76
N ARG A 71 -1.43 -11.33 5.03
CA ARG A 71 -0.34 -11.56 4.07
C ARG A 71 -0.35 -10.54 2.94
N ALA A 72 -1.49 -10.38 2.25
CA ALA A 72 -1.64 -9.42 1.16
C ALA A 72 -1.30 -7.99 1.61
N THR A 73 -1.78 -7.62 2.80
CA THR A 73 -1.51 -6.31 3.41
C THR A 73 -0.04 -6.12 3.77
N SER A 74 0.60 -7.15 4.35
CA SER A 74 2.01 -7.09 4.74
C SER A 74 2.94 -7.04 3.53
N GLU A 75 2.63 -7.82 2.48
CA GLU A 75 3.36 -7.81 1.22
C GLU A 75 3.26 -6.44 0.53
N ALA A 76 2.05 -5.90 0.39
CA ALA A 76 1.84 -4.57 -0.16
C ALA A 76 2.57 -3.48 0.64
N ALA A 77 2.51 -3.55 1.98
CA ALA A 77 3.22 -2.60 2.84
C ALA A 77 4.73 -2.72 2.71
N SER A 78 5.27 -3.94 2.58
CA SER A 78 6.71 -4.17 2.34
C SER A 78 7.15 -3.65 0.97
N TYR A 79 6.34 -3.85 -0.06
CA TYR A 79 6.60 -3.31 -1.39
C TYR A 79 6.58 -1.77 -1.38
N ALA A 80 5.62 -1.17 -0.68
CA ALA A 80 5.43 0.28 -0.61
C ALA A 80 6.32 0.98 0.45
N SER A 81 6.97 0.27 1.37
CA SER A 81 7.79 0.90 2.42
C SER A 81 9.06 1.51 1.84
N LYS A 82 9.83 2.24 2.66
CA LYS A 82 11.17 2.71 2.28
C LYS A 82 12.17 1.56 2.02
N ASP A 83 11.84 0.33 2.42
CA ASP A 83 12.76 -0.81 2.28
C ASP A 83 13.06 -1.10 0.81
N GLN A 84 12.12 -0.86 -0.11
CA GLN A 84 12.39 -0.94 -1.54
C GLN A 84 13.56 -0.06 -1.98
N VAL A 85 13.80 1.10 -1.35
CA VAL A 85 14.94 1.96 -1.67
C VAL A 85 16.25 1.29 -1.26
N LEU A 86 16.28 0.70 -0.06
CA LEU A 86 17.41 -0.09 0.44
C LEU A 86 17.73 -1.27 -0.47
N HIS A 87 16.69 -1.92 -1.01
CA HIS A 87 16.80 -3.07 -1.89
C HIS A 87 16.88 -2.71 -3.39
N LYS A 88 16.97 -1.41 -3.73
CA LYS A 88 17.02 -0.90 -5.11
C LYS A 88 15.88 -1.41 -6.00
N ARG A 89 14.67 -1.52 -5.45
CA ARG A 89 13.47 -1.95 -6.16
C ARG A 89 12.62 -0.75 -6.53
N CYS A 90 12.25 -0.62 -7.79
CA CYS A 90 11.39 0.47 -8.24
C CYS A 90 9.93 0.19 -7.89
N LEU A 91 9.22 1.25 -7.49
CA LEU A 91 7.78 1.24 -7.45
C LEU A 91 7.21 1.39 -8.86
N SER A 92 6.18 0.60 -9.12
CA SER A 92 5.36 0.69 -10.32
C SER A 92 3.93 1.07 -9.91
N PRO A 93 3.33 2.08 -10.55
CA PRO A 93 1.95 2.43 -10.25
C PRO A 93 0.97 1.28 -10.50
N ASN A 94 1.25 0.42 -11.50
CA ASN A 94 0.42 -0.75 -11.80
C ASN A 94 0.50 -1.78 -10.67
N ILE A 95 1.71 -2.11 -10.19
CA ILE A 95 1.90 -3.08 -9.11
C ILE A 95 1.26 -2.57 -7.81
N LEU A 96 1.36 -1.27 -7.53
CA LEU A 96 0.70 -0.66 -6.37
C LEU A 96 -0.84 -0.76 -6.46
N ARG A 97 -1.41 -0.54 -7.65
CA ARG A 97 -2.85 -0.76 -7.89
C ARG A 97 -3.25 -2.21 -7.70
N ASP A 98 -2.45 -3.16 -8.20
CA ASP A 98 -2.71 -4.59 -8.06
C ASP A 98 -2.70 -5.02 -6.60
N HIS A 99 -1.75 -4.49 -5.80
CA HIS A 99 -1.74 -4.68 -4.36
C HIS A 99 -3.00 -4.15 -3.69
N LEU A 100 -3.45 -2.93 -4.04
CA LEU A 100 -4.71 -2.39 -3.52
C LEU A 100 -5.90 -3.27 -3.89
N GLN A 101 -6.06 -3.63 -5.17
CA GLN A 101 -7.15 -4.50 -5.63
C GLN A 101 -7.14 -5.86 -4.91
N THR A 102 -5.95 -6.41 -4.66
CA THR A 102 -5.80 -7.67 -3.92
C THR A 102 -6.27 -7.50 -2.47
N ILE A 103 -5.84 -6.44 -1.78
CA ILE A 103 -6.31 -6.15 -0.42
C ILE A 103 -7.84 -5.95 -0.40
N GLU A 104 -8.39 -5.21 -1.36
CA GLU A 104 -9.84 -4.97 -1.47
C GLU A 104 -10.61 -6.28 -1.67
N LYS A 105 -10.10 -7.18 -2.53
CA LYS A 105 -10.68 -8.51 -2.75
C LYS A 105 -10.63 -9.34 -1.46
N GLU A 106 -9.49 -9.43 -0.79
CA GLU A 106 -9.36 -10.20 0.45
C GLU A 106 -10.24 -9.62 1.58
N LEU A 107 -10.45 -8.30 1.60
CA LEU A 107 -11.38 -7.64 2.50
C LEU A 107 -12.82 -8.10 2.26
N THR A 108 -13.28 -8.16 1.01
CA THR A 108 -14.65 -8.61 0.70
C THR A 108 -14.92 -10.08 1.09
N VAL A 109 -13.89 -10.93 1.00
CA VAL A 109 -13.98 -12.36 1.33
C VAL A 109 -13.89 -12.58 2.85
N SER A 110 -13.24 -11.69 3.58
CA SER A 110 -12.98 -11.87 5.01
C SER A 110 -14.25 -11.72 5.87
N PRO A 111 -14.60 -12.73 6.70
CA PRO A 111 -15.70 -12.64 7.67
C PRO A 111 -15.53 -11.48 8.66
N LEU A 112 -14.29 -11.02 8.90
CA LEU A 112 -13.96 -9.89 9.78
C LEU A 112 -14.69 -8.60 9.36
N MET A 113 -14.90 -8.41 8.05
CA MET A 113 -15.61 -7.23 7.51
C MET A 113 -17.12 -7.33 7.72
N LYS A 114 -17.70 -8.54 7.64
CA LYS A 114 -19.12 -8.78 7.94
C LYS A 114 -19.44 -8.61 9.43
N ILE A 115 -18.50 -8.98 10.30
CA ILE A 115 -18.67 -8.88 11.76
C ILE A 115 -18.53 -7.42 12.24
N SER A 116 -17.68 -6.62 11.58
CA SER A 116 -17.34 -5.26 12.01
C SER A 116 -18.14 -4.16 11.32
N GLY A 117 -18.98 -4.49 10.33
CA GLY A 117 -19.78 -3.52 9.56
C GLY A 117 -18.97 -2.44 8.83
N THR A 118 -17.64 -2.60 8.73
CA THR A 118 -16.73 -1.55 8.27
C THR A 118 -16.53 -1.66 6.76
N THR A 119 -16.86 -0.61 6.00
CA THR A 119 -16.57 -0.52 4.55
C THR A 119 -15.16 0.02 4.28
N LEU A 120 -14.57 -0.33 3.13
CA LEU A 120 -13.32 0.26 2.63
C LEU A 120 -13.37 1.79 2.64
N SER A 121 -14.51 2.34 2.24
CA SER A 121 -14.78 3.78 2.29
C SER A 121 -14.65 4.35 3.70
N GLN A 122 -15.03 3.62 4.76
CA GLN A 122 -14.86 4.06 6.16
C GLN A 122 -13.42 3.88 6.66
N LEU A 123 -12.72 2.85 6.17
CA LEU A 123 -11.27 2.70 6.40
C LEU A 123 -10.45 3.77 5.67
N LEU A 124 -11.03 4.45 4.68
CA LEU A 124 -10.40 5.52 3.91
C LEU A 124 -10.98 6.91 4.25
N SER A 125 -12.18 7.04 4.83
CA SER A 125 -12.84 8.34 5.06
C SER A 125 -12.15 9.23 6.09
N GLY A 126 -11.29 8.66 6.94
CA GLY A 126 -10.41 9.45 7.83
C GLY A 126 -9.20 10.06 7.10
N MET A 127 -9.31 10.39 5.82
CA MET A 127 -8.24 10.98 4.98
C MET A 127 -8.38 12.51 4.81
N HIS A 128 -9.41 13.14 5.41
CA HIS A 128 -9.56 14.59 5.49
C HIS A 128 -9.36 15.06 6.93
N SER A 129 -8.12 15.29 7.34
CA SER A 129 -7.77 16.11 8.51
C SER A 129 -6.36 16.66 8.32
#